data_AF-A0A1I3QE18-F1
#
_entry.id   AF-A0A1I3QE18-F1
#
_cell.length_a   1.000
_cell.length_b   1.000
_cell.length_c   1.000
_cell.angle_alpha   90.00
_cell.angle_beta   90.00
_cell.angle_gamma   90.00
#
_symmetry.space_group_name_H-M   'P 1'
#
loop_
_entity.id
_entity.type
_entity.pdbx_description
1 polymer ?
#
loop_
_entity_poly.entity_id
_entity_poly.type
_entity_poly.pdbx_seq_one_letter_code
_entity_poly.pdbx_strand_id
1 'polypeptide(L)'
;MKYLDFSINGRIQNLMVDVFDAISGSKEPQLKINELLETRSIFELMFEIVNATGFYNQDENFNLIKALNIDTDNVDFEDALYATWVTMGNNLNTSKTQEEFNAKFALFVPIILKKMDAINRIAV
;
A
#
# COMPACT_ATOMS: atom_id res chain seq x y z
N MET A 1 -10.29 -8.69 10.50
CA MET A 1 -10.10 -7.54 9.62
C MET A 1 -11.44 -7.25 8.96
N LYS A 2 -11.80 -5.98 8.80
CA LYS A 2 -13.00 -5.61 8.04
C LYS A 2 -12.64 -5.41 6.57
N TYR A 3 -13.56 -5.77 5.68
CA TYR A 3 -13.36 -5.64 4.24
C TYR A 3 -13.80 -4.26 3.73
N LEU A 4 -13.34 -3.94 2.51
CA LEU A 4 -13.76 -2.75 1.80
C LEU A 4 -15.27 -2.80 1.52
N ASP A 5 -15.90 -1.63 1.46
CA ASP A 5 -17.27 -1.51 0.97
C ASP A 5 -17.36 -2.05 -0.47
N PHE A 6 -18.41 -2.83 -0.74
CA PHE A 6 -18.64 -3.43 -2.06
C PHE A 6 -18.62 -2.39 -3.19
N SER A 7 -19.11 -1.18 -2.93
CA SER A 7 -19.16 -0.07 -3.89
C SER A 7 -17.79 0.41 -4.37
N ILE A 8 -16.74 0.23 -3.56
CA ILE A 8 -15.37 0.65 -3.91
C ILE A 8 -14.44 -0.51 -4.25
N ASN A 9 -14.82 -1.74 -3.90
CA ASN A 9 -13.94 -2.90 -3.95
C ASN A 9 -13.34 -3.13 -5.36
N GLY A 10 -14.18 -3.09 -6.41
CA GLY A 10 -13.72 -3.23 -7.80
C GLY A 10 -12.83 -2.08 -8.26
N ARG A 11 -13.06 -0.86 -7.77
CA ARG A 11 -12.23 0.30 -8.10
C ARG A 11 -10.84 0.19 -7.47
N ILE A 12 -10.76 -0.26 -6.22
CA ILE A 12 -9.47 -0.50 -5.54
C ILE A 12 -8.71 -1.63 -6.22
N GLN A 13 -9.40 -2.69 -6.66
CA GLN A 13 -8.76 -3.76 -7.41
C GLN A 13 -8.12 -3.27 -8.72
N ASN A 14 -8.81 -2.42 -9.48
CA ASN A 14 -8.25 -1.88 -10.72
C ASN A 14 -7.01 -1.02 -10.46
N LEU A 15 -7.07 -0.11 -9.47
CA LEU A 15 -5.92 0.73 -9.11
C LEU A 15 -4.73 -0.09 -8.60
N MET A 16 -5.00 -1.18 -7.89
CA MET A 16 -3.97 -2.12 -7.48
C MET A 16 -3.29 -2.81 -8.67
N VAL A 17 -4.07 -3.23 -9.67
CA VAL A 17 -3.53 -3.78 -10.92
C VAL A 17 -2.64 -2.74 -11.60
N ASP A 18 -3.08 -1.48 -11.67
CA ASP A 18 -2.28 -0.40 -12.26
C ASP A 18 -0.93 -0.22 -11.53
N VAL A 19 -0.88 -0.34 -10.20
CA VAL A 19 0.38 -0.32 -9.42
C VAL A 19 1.29 -1.49 -9.80
N PHE A 20 0.75 -2.71 -9.84
CA PHE A 20 1.55 -3.89 -10.18
C PHE A 20 2.04 -3.86 -11.63
N ASP A 21 1.23 -3.38 -12.56
CA ASP A 21 1.60 -3.23 -13.97
C ASP A 21 2.68 -2.17 -14.16
N ALA A 22 2.57 -1.03 -13.47
CA ALA A 22 3.59 0.03 -13.50
C ALA A 22 4.95 -0.48 -12.99
N ILE A 23 4.93 -1.27 -11.91
CA ILE A 23 6.14 -1.82 -11.30
C ILE A 23 6.73 -2.98 -12.14
N SER A 24 5.88 -3.89 -12.63
CA SER A 24 6.30 -5.07 -13.40
C SER A 24 6.69 -4.75 -14.85
N GLY A 25 6.33 -3.58 -15.36
CA GLY A 25 6.79 -3.07 -16.66
C GLY A 25 8.30 -2.84 -16.74
N SER A 26 8.98 -2.76 -15.60
CA SER A 26 10.43 -2.72 -15.54
C SER A 26 11.05 -4.07 -15.89
N LYS A 27 11.92 -4.10 -16.90
CA LYS A 27 12.66 -5.31 -17.30
C LYS A 27 13.84 -5.62 -16.37
N GLU A 28 13.94 -4.89 -15.26
CA GLU A 28 15.03 -5.01 -14.30
C GLU A 28 14.79 -6.19 -13.35
N PRO A 29 15.83 -6.97 -13.01
CA PRO A 29 15.69 -8.12 -12.11
C PRO A 29 15.41 -7.72 -10.65
N GLN A 30 15.54 -6.44 -10.30
CA GLN A 30 15.26 -5.89 -8.98
C GLN A 30 14.42 -4.62 -9.11
N LEU A 31 13.37 -4.53 -8.31
CA LEU A 31 12.55 -3.33 -8.16
C LEU A 31 13.42 -2.14 -7.75
N LYS A 32 13.41 -1.07 -8.55
CA LYS A 32 14.03 0.19 -8.18
C LYS A 32 13.04 1.03 -7.37
N ILE A 33 13.52 1.72 -6.34
CA ILE A 33 12.68 2.56 -5.47
C ILE A 33 11.94 3.64 -6.26
N ASN A 34 12.58 4.20 -7.30
CA ASN A 34 11.94 5.17 -8.18
C ASN A 34 10.69 4.62 -8.88
N GLU A 35 10.67 3.34 -9.25
CA GLU A 35 9.50 2.71 -9.88
C GLU A 35 8.32 2.66 -8.90
N LEU A 36 8.60 2.41 -7.62
CA LEU A 36 7.58 2.48 -6.59
C LEU A 36 7.13 3.92 -6.36
N LEU A 37 8.06 4.89 -6.30
CA LEU A 37 7.73 6.31 -6.14
C LEU A 37 6.87 6.87 -7.29
N GLU A 38 7.06 6.40 -8.53
CA GLU A 38 6.25 6.78 -9.69
C GLU A 38 4.77 6.40 -9.53
N THR A 39 4.47 5.36 -8.74
CA THR A 39 3.08 4.92 -8.47
C THR A 39 2.36 5.75 -7.39
N ARG A 40 3.03 6.75 -6.79
CA ARG A 40 2.50 7.54 -5.67
C ARG A 40 1.10 8.11 -5.94
N SER A 41 0.86 8.67 -7.11
CA SER A 41 -0.44 9.27 -7.46
C SER A 41 -1.59 8.25 -7.43
N ILE A 42 -1.31 6.99 -7.75
CA ILE A 42 -2.27 5.88 -7.69
C ILE A 42 -2.57 5.54 -6.22
N PHE A 43 -1.54 5.51 -5.37
CA PHE A 43 -1.71 5.33 -3.93
C PHE A 43 -2.50 6.45 -3.27
N GLU A 44 -2.27 7.72 -3.65
CA GLU A 44 -3.02 8.87 -3.16
C GLU A 44 -4.51 8.75 -3.52
N LEU A 45 -4.81 8.40 -4.79
CA LEU A 45 -6.19 8.17 -5.23
C LEU A 45 -6.87 7.03 -4.46
N MET A 46 -6.17 5.91 -4.25
CA MET A 46 -6.69 4.81 -3.43
C MET A 46 -6.96 5.25 -2.00
N PHE A 47 -6.04 6.00 -1.39
CA PHE A 47 -6.21 6.51 -0.03
C PHE A 47 -7.48 7.37 0.08
N GLU A 48 -7.69 8.31 -0.84
CA GLU A 48 -8.89 9.17 -0.85
C GLU A 48 -10.18 8.36 -0.92
N ILE A 49 -10.24 7.39 -1.84
CA ILE A 49 -11.42 6.53 -2.03
C ILE A 49 -11.69 5.70 -0.77
N VAL A 50 -10.67 5.04 -0.22
CA VAL A 50 -10.83 4.16 0.94
C VAL A 50 -11.15 4.98 2.19
N ASN A 51 -10.48 6.11 2.40
CA ASN A 51 -10.70 6.99 3.54
C ASN A 51 -12.13 7.55 3.58
N ALA A 52 -12.71 7.88 2.42
CA ALA A 52 -14.09 8.37 2.32
C ALA A 52 -15.14 7.37 2.86
N THR A 53 -14.81 6.08 2.94
CA THR A 53 -15.69 5.03 3.50
C THR A 53 -15.53 4.85 5.01
N GLY A 54 -14.56 5.53 5.64
CA GLY A 54 -14.23 5.34 7.05
C GLY A 54 -13.48 4.03 7.35
N PHE A 55 -13.07 3.25 6.34
CA PHE A 55 -12.39 1.97 6.48
C PHE A 55 -11.18 2.02 7.43
N TYR A 56 -10.36 3.07 7.34
CA TYR A 56 -9.17 3.25 8.19
C TYR A 56 -9.49 3.58 9.65
N ASN A 57 -10.68 4.10 9.91
CA ASN A 57 -11.11 4.53 11.24
C ASN A 57 -11.84 3.43 12.01
N GLN A 58 -12.02 2.25 11.40
CA GLN A 58 -12.56 1.08 12.09
C GLN A 58 -11.49 0.54 13.04
N ASP A 59 -11.81 0.39 14.33
CA ASP A 59 -10.85 0.05 15.40
C ASP A 59 -9.90 -1.11 15.04
N GLU A 60 -10.44 -2.18 14.45
CA GLU A 60 -9.64 -3.34 14.05
C GLU A 60 -8.62 -2.99 12.96
N ASN A 61 -9.05 -2.27 11.92
CA ASN A 61 -8.19 -1.87 10.81
C ASN A 61 -7.16 -0.83 11.24
N PHE A 62 -7.55 0.13 12.09
CA PHE A 62 -6.64 1.13 12.66
C PHE A 62 -5.52 0.46 13.47
N ASN A 63 -5.85 -0.51 14.30
CA ASN A 63 -4.86 -1.26 15.08
C ASN A 63 -3.94 -2.10 14.19
N LEU A 64 -4.48 -2.70 13.11
CA LEU A 64 -3.69 -3.43 12.13
C LEU A 64 -2.70 -2.50 11.41
N ILE A 65 -3.13 -1.32 10.96
CA ILE A 65 -2.25 -0.34 10.30
C ILE A 65 -1.11 0.08 11.23
N LYS A 66 -1.41 0.30 12.52
CA LYS A 66 -0.38 0.62 13.52
C LYS A 66 0.65 -0.50 13.67
N ALA A 67 0.20 -1.75 13.80
CA ALA A 67 1.08 -2.90 13.91
C ALA A 67 1.98 -3.04 12.67
N LEU A 68 1.36 -2.98 11.48
CA LEU A 68 2.06 -3.07 10.20
C LEU A 68 3.08 -1.93 9.99
N ASN A 69 2.80 -0.71 10.47
CA ASN A 69 3.75 0.40 10.36
C ASN A 69 4.98 0.21 11.27
N ILE A 70 4.83 -0.43 12.44
CA ILE A 70 5.96 -0.72 13.33
C ILE A 70 6.89 -1.74 12.69
N ASP A 71 6.33 -2.77 12.06
CA ASP A 71 7.08 -3.84 11.40
C ASP A 71 7.89 -3.36 10.18
N THR A 72 7.64 -2.14 9.71
CA THR A 72 8.28 -1.55 8.52
C THR A 72 9.10 -0.29 8.83
N ASP A 73 9.38 -0.02 10.10
CA ASP A 73 10.30 1.06 10.48
C ASP A 73 11.76 0.62 10.25
N ASN A 74 12.45 1.34 9.37
CA ASN A 74 13.86 1.15 9.05
C ASN A 74 14.61 2.49 9.15
N VAL A 75 15.93 2.44 9.34
CA VAL A 75 16.78 3.64 9.53
C VAL A 75 16.91 4.43 8.23
N ASP A 76 16.98 3.75 7.09
CA ASP A 76 16.98 4.35 5.77
C ASP A 76 15.57 4.39 5.17
N PHE A 77 15.20 5.51 4.53
CA PHE A 77 13.84 5.75 4.04
C PHE A 77 13.51 4.94 2.78
N GLU A 78 14.49 4.72 1.90
CA GLU A 78 14.33 3.89 0.71
C GLU A 78 14.20 2.42 1.11
N ASP A 79 15.04 1.95 2.02
CA ASP A 79 14.94 0.60 2.60
C ASP A 79 13.62 0.40 3.36
N ALA A 80 13.12 1.43 4.06
CA ALA A 80 11.83 1.36 4.75
C ALA A 80 10.66 1.24 3.76
N LEU A 81 10.70 1.96 2.64
CA LEU A 81 9.70 1.86 1.58
C LEU A 81 9.76 0.49 0.91
N TYR A 82 10.96 -0.01 0.58
CA TYR A 82 11.14 -1.35 0.03
C TYR A 82 10.65 -2.45 0.97
N ALA A 83 11.04 -2.39 2.25
CA ALA A 83 10.60 -3.34 3.26
C ALA A 83 9.06 -3.32 3.42
N THR A 84 8.44 -2.13 3.37
CA THR A 84 6.98 -2.00 3.39
C THR A 84 6.34 -2.71 2.19
N TRP A 85 6.88 -2.52 0.99
CA TRP A 85 6.39 -3.17 -0.23
C TRP A 85 6.51 -4.70 -0.16
N VAL A 86 7.67 -5.21 0.27
CA VAL A 86 7.90 -6.66 0.42
C VAL A 86 6.97 -7.26 1.47
N THR A 87 6.83 -6.60 2.63
CA THR A 87 5.91 -7.03 3.69
C THR A 87 4.47 -7.02 3.22
N MET A 88 4.05 -6.04 2.44
CA MET A 88 2.73 -6.03 1.80
C MET A 88 2.57 -7.25 0.91
N GLY A 89 3.48 -7.50 -0.04
CA GLY A 89 3.42 -8.66 -0.94
C GLY A 89 3.29 -10.00 -0.18
N ASN A 90 4.07 -10.17 0.90
CA ASN A 90 3.98 -11.36 1.76
C ASN A 90 2.62 -11.49 2.44
N ASN A 91 2.06 -10.39 2.95
CA ASN A 91 0.73 -10.38 3.57
C ASN A 91 -0.37 -10.69 2.55
N LEU A 92 -0.28 -10.13 1.34
CA LEU A 92 -1.22 -10.37 0.25
C LEU A 92 -1.28 -11.85 -0.14
N ASN A 93 -0.11 -12.52 -0.22
CA ASN A 93 0.00 -13.95 -0.55
C ASN A 93 -0.68 -14.89 0.46
N THR A 94 -1.02 -14.40 1.66
CA THR A 94 -1.78 -15.19 2.66
C THR A 94 -3.29 -15.10 2.50
N SER A 95 -3.78 -14.28 1.57
CA SER A 95 -5.22 -14.04 1.38
C SER A 95 -5.91 -15.25 0.75
N LYS A 96 -7.11 -15.56 1.23
CA LYS A 96 -7.93 -16.69 0.74
C LYS A 96 -9.04 -16.26 -0.21
N THR A 97 -9.34 -14.97 -0.24
CA THR A 97 -10.41 -14.37 -1.04
C THR A 97 -9.96 -13.06 -1.67
N GLN A 98 -10.63 -12.61 -2.73
CA GLN A 98 -10.34 -11.34 -3.38
C GLN A 98 -10.63 -10.16 -2.45
N GLU A 99 -11.69 -10.25 -1.65
CA GLU A 99 -12.08 -9.24 -0.66
C GLU A 99 -11.01 -9.09 0.43
N GLU A 100 -10.46 -10.20 0.91
CA GLU A 100 -9.36 -10.20 1.86
C GLU A 100 -8.09 -9.60 1.24
N PHE A 101 -7.78 -9.97 0.00
CA PHE A 101 -6.63 -9.43 -0.73
C PHE A 101 -6.74 -7.91 -0.89
N ASN A 102 -7.89 -7.42 -1.35
CA ASN A 102 -8.15 -6.00 -1.56
C ASN A 102 -8.13 -5.21 -0.25
N ALA A 103 -8.68 -5.77 0.82
CA ALA A 103 -8.65 -5.14 2.14
C ALA A 103 -7.22 -5.09 2.73
N LYS A 104 -6.44 -6.18 2.62
CA LYS A 104 -5.03 -6.16 3.06
C LYS A 104 -4.23 -5.13 2.29
N PHE A 105 -4.37 -5.08 0.97
CA PHE A 105 -3.69 -4.04 0.18
C PHE A 105 -4.06 -2.65 0.67
N ALA A 106 -5.36 -2.38 0.86
CA ALA A 106 -5.84 -1.10 1.33
C ALA A 106 -5.25 -0.69 2.70
N LEU A 107 -5.01 -1.64 3.62
CA LEU A 107 -4.34 -1.37 4.91
C LEU A 107 -2.90 -0.85 4.73
N PHE A 108 -2.19 -1.30 3.70
CA PHE A 108 -0.81 -0.86 3.44
C PHE A 108 -0.73 0.51 2.74
N VAL A 109 -1.77 0.94 2.03
CA VAL A 109 -1.81 2.24 1.33
C VAL A 109 -1.34 3.42 2.20
N PRO A 110 -1.89 3.68 3.40
CA PRO A 110 -1.42 4.80 4.23
C PRO A 110 0.03 4.64 4.71
N ILE A 111 0.51 3.40 4.88
CA ILE A 111 1.87 3.11 5.33
C ILE A 111 2.85 3.42 4.19
N ILE A 112 2.56 2.94 2.98
CA ILE A 112 3.35 3.21 1.77
C ILE A 112 3.44 4.71 1.50
N LEU A 113 2.31 5.42 1.51
CA LEU A 113 2.29 6.88 1.31
C LEU A 113 3.16 7.62 2.33
N LYS A 114 3.08 7.23 3.61
CA LYS A 114 3.92 7.82 4.66
C LYS A 114 5.42 7.65 4.38
N LYS A 115 5.84 6.49 3.86
CA LYS A 115 7.25 6.24 3.51
C LYS A 115 7.66 7.02 2.25
N MET A 116 6.81 7.08 1.22
CA MET A 116 7.03 7.90 0.02
C MET A 116 7.15 9.39 0.36
N ASP A 117 6.33 9.90 1.26
CA ASP A 117 6.40 11.29 1.74
C ASP A 117 7.71 11.58 2.49
N ALA A 118 8.20 10.62 3.28
CA ALA A 118 9.45 10.79 4.02
C ALA A 118 10.65 10.97 3.07
N ILE A 119 10.71 10.19 1.98
CA ILE A 119 11.74 10.30 0.95
C ILE A 119 11.64 11.66 0.24
N ASN A 120 10.45 12.06 -0.19
CA ASN A 120 10.24 13.30 -0.93
C ASN A 120 10.56 14.56 -0.11
N ARG A 121 10.41 14.52 1.23
CA ARG A 121 10.76 15.64 2.11
C ARG A 121 12.27 15.86 2.28
N ILE A 122 13.08 14.87 1.93
CA ILE A 122 14.56 14.94 2.03
C ILE A 122 15.17 15.36 0.69
N ALA A 123 14.47 15.11 -0.41
CA ALA A 123 14.88 15.51 -1.74
C ALA A 123 14.70 17.02 -2.05
N VAL A 124 14.19 17.81 -1.08
CA VAL A 124 13.92 19.26 -1.18
C VAL A 124 14.91 20.07 -0.33
#